data_AF-A0A946PKQ7-F1
#
_entry.id   AF-A0A946PKQ7-F1
#
_cell.length_a   1.000
_cell.length_b   1.000
_cell.length_c   1.000
_cell.angle_alpha   90.00
_cell.angle_beta   90.00
_cell.angle_gamma   90.00
#
_symmetry.space_group_name_H-M   'P 1'
#
loop_
_entity.id
_entity.type
_entity.pdbx_description
1 polymer ?
#
loop_
_entity_poly.entity_id
_entity_poly.type
_entity_poly.pdbx_seq_one_letter_code
_entity_poly.pdbx_strand_id
1 'polypeptide(L)'
;MHHRRRLAAILLAFPGVLAAHLLAYQWVNLGPLTTQNGVGHGYLPTAVPVVASLGVVTLLWLAVAGVRAAGTDARPPAVLLIAVQLGIFVIQELGEHLFSGYGPAALLAEPAFWLGLALQGPVALLLLGLVRLGRQIATRLLSPSPVVPPGQGQVWLPIFTKFVRPLVVLPVGLRGPPLFV
;
A
#
# COMPACT_ATOMS: atom_id res chain seq x y z
N MET A 1 -6.17 -14.40 5.69
CA MET A 1 -4.97 -13.58 5.34
C MET A 1 -5.02 -13.00 3.91
N HIS A 2 -5.49 -13.74 2.89
CA HIS A 2 -5.64 -13.23 1.51
C HIS A 2 -6.55 -11.99 1.34
N HIS A 3 -7.56 -11.83 2.20
CA HIS A 3 -8.52 -10.73 2.14
C HIS A 3 -7.86 -9.34 2.26
N ARG A 4 -6.88 -9.16 3.15
CA ARG A 4 -6.18 -7.87 3.34
C ARG A 4 -5.37 -7.47 2.12
N ARG A 5 -4.71 -8.43 1.47
CA ARG A 5 -3.92 -8.21 0.25
C ARG A 5 -4.79 -7.78 -0.93
N ARG A 6 -5.94 -8.45 -1.10
CA ARG A 6 -6.92 -8.10 -2.14
C ARG A 6 -7.53 -6.72 -1.87
N LEU A 7 -7.94 -6.46 -0.63
CA LEU A 7 -8.47 -5.15 -0.23
C LEU A 7 -7.44 -4.03 -0.49
N ALA A 8 -6.17 -4.25 -0.14
CA ALA A 8 -5.10 -3.29 -0.41
C ALA A 8 -4.96 -2.94 -1.89
N ALA A 9 -5.04 -3.95 -2.78
CA ALA A 9 -5.01 -3.72 -4.22
C ALA A 9 -6.25 -2.94 -4.69
N ILE A 10 -7.43 -3.29 -4.20
CA ILE A 10 -8.69 -2.61 -4.57
C ILE A 10 -8.65 -1.15 -4.12
N LEU A 11 -8.29 -0.88 -2.86
CA LEU A 11 -8.24 0.49 -2.33
C LEU A 11 -7.21 1.36 -3.02
N LEU A 12 -6.04 0.81 -3.39
CA LEU A 12 -5.02 1.53 -4.17
C LEU A 12 -5.37 1.67 -5.65
N ALA A 13 -6.32 0.90 -6.18
CA ALA A 13 -6.68 0.99 -7.58
C ALA A 13 -7.34 2.35 -7.89
N PHE A 14 -8.27 2.82 -7.06
CA PHE A 14 -8.95 4.11 -7.26
C PHE A 14 -7.99 5.31 -7.41
N PRO A 15 -7.07 5.59 -6.47
CA PRO A 15 -6.12 6.68 -6.63
C PRO A 15 -5.12 6.44 -7.77
N GLY A 16 -4.83 5.18 -8.12
CA GLY A 16 -3.99 4.86 -9.28
C GLY A 16 -4.67 5.19 -10.61
N VAL A 17 -5.93 4.80 -10.77
CA VAL A 17 -6.74 5.14 -11.94
C VAL A 17 -6.85 6.65 -12.09
N LEU A 18 -7.21 7.36 -11.01
CA LEU A 18 -7.29 8.82 -11.04
C LEU A 18 -5.96 9.47 -11.42
N ALA A 19 -4.84 8.99 -10.88
CA ALA A 19 -3.53 9.54 -11.22
C ALA A 19 -3.18 9.31 -12.69
N ALA A 20 -3.40 8.11 -13.22
CA ALA A 20 -3.17 7.80 -14.63
C ALA A 20 -4.08 8.61 -15.55
N HIS A 21 -5.36 8.77 -15.19
CA HIS A 21 -6.36 9.60 -15.86
C HIS A 21 -5.88 11.04 -16.00
N LEU A 22 -5.60 11.69 -14.86
CA LEU A 22 -5.16 13.09 -14.83
C LEU A 22 -3.86 13.29 -15.61
N LEU A 23 -2.89 12.37 -15.47
CA LEU A 23 -1.63 12.45 -16.20
C LEU A 23 -1.83 12.33 -17.71
N ALA A 24 -2.66 11.39 -18.16
CA ALA A 24 -2.91 11.18 -19.58
C ALA A 24 -3.59 12.38 -20.22
N TYR A 25 -4.67 12.86 -19.61
CA TYR A 25 -5.41 14.02 -20.12
C TYR A 25 -4.60 15.31 -20.02
N GLN A 26 -3.79 15.48 -18.98
CA GLN A 26 -2.91 16.66 -18.85
C GLN A 26 -1.79 16.65 -19.89
N TRP A 27 -1.31 15.47 -20.26
CA TRP A 27 -0.26 15.32 -21.25
C TRP A 27 -0.78 15.57 -22.67
N VAL A 28 -1.96 15.06 -22.99
CA VAL A 28 -2.58 15.23 -24.32
C VAL A 28 -3.20 16.61 -24.49
N ASN A 29 -3.89 17.11 -23.46
CA ASN A 29 -4.53 18.42 -23.47
C ASN A 29 -3.67 19.39 -22.65
N LEU A 30 -2.76 20.11 -23.32
CA LEU A 30 -1.93 21.14 -22.69
C LEU A 30 -2.81 22.31 -22.20
N GLY A 31 -3.26 22.24 -20.95
CA GLY A 31 -4.06 23.27 -20.26
C GLY A 31 -4.13 23.04 -18.75
N PRO A 32 -4.60 23.99 -17.93
CA PRO A 32 -4.76 23.78 -16.49
C PRO A 32 -5.61 22.54 -16.15
N LEU A 33 -5.26 21.82 -15.07
CA LEU A 33 -6.01 20.63 -14.58
C LEU A 33 -7.50 20.94 -14.33
N THR A 34 -7.81 22.19 -13.96
CA THR A 34 -9.16 22.68 -13.69
C THR A 34 -9.95 23.03 -14.96
N THR A 35 -9.28 23.13 -16.10
CA THR A 35 -9.86 23.49 -17.41
C THR A 35 -9.67 22.38 -18.43
N GLN A 36 -9.48 21.13 -17.98
CA GLN A 36 -9.41 20.00 -18.92
C GLN A 36 -10.75 19.88 -19.64
N ASN A 37 -10.77 20.32 -20.89
CA ASN A 37 -11.93 20.36 -21.78
C ASN A 37 -12.32 18.96 -22.31
N GLY A 38 -11.93 17.91 -21.59
CA GLY A 38 -12.29 16.53 -21.92
C GLY A 38 -13.76 16.26 -21.65
N VAL A 39 -14.33 15.35 -22.42
CA VAL A 39 -15.68 14.83 -22.25
C VAL A 39 -15.85 14.30 -20.83
N GLY A 40 -16.93 14.64 -20.12
CA GLY A 40 -17.25 14.04 -18.82
C GLY A 40 -16.51 14.56 -17.57
N HIS A 41 -15.61 15.54 -17.66
CA HIS A 41 -14.71 15.92 -16.54
C HIS A 41 -15.34 16.81 -15.44
N GLY A 42 -16.65 17.09 -15.50
CA GLY A 42 -17.33 17.97 -14.55
C GLY A 42 -17.31 17.51 -13.09
N TYR A 43 -17.05 16.22 -12.85
CA TYR A 43 -17.00 15.63 -11.51
C TYR A 43 -15.61 15.74 -10.85
N LEU A 44 -14.56 16.11 -11.60
CA LEU A 44 -13.18 16.14 -11.10
C LEU A 44 -12.96 17.01 -9.85
N PRO A 45 -13.57 18.22 -9.71
CA PRO A 45 -13.42 19.03 -8.51
C PRO A 45 -13.82 18.30 -7.22
N THR A 46 -14.73 17.32 -7.32
CA THR A 46 -15.18 16.50 -6.19
C THR A 46 -14.42 15.17 -6.09
N ALA A 47 -14.20 14.46 -7.21
CA ALA A 47 -13.53 13.16 -7.17
C ALA A 47 -12.05 13.26 -6.78
N VAL A 48 -11.34 14.29 -7.24
CA VAL A 48 -9.92 14.47 -6.94
C VAL A 48 -9.65 14.50 -5.43
N PRO A 49 -10.26 15.41 -4.63
CA PRO A 49 -9.98 15.45 -3.19
C PRO A 49 -10.40 14.17 -2.47
N VAL A 50 -11.53 13.56 -2.85
CA VAL A 50 -12.04 12.34 -2.20
C VAL A 50 -11.11 11.14 -2.46
N VAL A 51 -10.78 10.89 -3.72
CA VAL A 51 -9.96 9.74 -4.11
C VAL A 51 -8.49 9.93 -3.71
N ALA A 52 -7.97 11.16 -3.78
CA ALA A 52 -6.63 11.47 -3.25
C ALA A 52 -6.55 11.20 -1.74
N SER A 53 -7.56 11.63 -0.97
CA SER A 53 -7.64 11.37 0.48
C SER A 53 -7.69 9.87 0.78
N LEU A 54 -8.50 9.12 0.02
CA LEU A 54 -8.55 7.66 0.10
C LEU A 54 -7.17 7.04 -0.15
N GLY A 55 -6.43 7.53 -1.15
CA GLY A 55 -5.08 7.07 -1.46
C GLY A 55 -4.10 7.31 -0.32
N VAL A 56 -4.11 8.51 0.27
CA VAL A 56 -3.26 8.85 1.42
C VAL A 56 -3.58 7.95 2.62
N VAL A 57 -4.86 7.81 2.98
CA VAL A 57 -5.29 6.95 4.09
C VAL A 57 -4.87 5.50 3.85
N THR A 58 -5.03 5.00 2.63
CA THR A 58 -4.66 3.63 2.26
C THR A 58 -3.15 3.41 2.36
N LEU A 59 -2.33 4.35 1.87
CA LEU A 59 -0.87 4.28 1.97
C LEU A 59 -0.40 4.28 3.43
N LEU A 60 -0.97 5.14 4.27
CA LEU A 60 -0.65 5.21 5.70
C LEU A 60 -1.04 3.92 6.41
N TRP A 61 -2.25 3.42 6.15
CA TRP A 61 -2.72 2.14 6.70
C TRP A 61 -1.78 1.00 6.32
N LEU A 62 -1.37 0.90 5.06
CA LEU A 62 -0.47 -0.16 4.59
C LEU A 62 0.94 -0.03 5.18
N ALA A 63 1.44 1.21 5.36
CA ALA A 63 2.71 1.45 6.02
C ALA A 63 2.69 0.94 7.47
N VAL A 64 1.66 1.30 8.26
CA VAL A 64 1.52 0.90 9.66
C VAL A 64 1.22 -0.60 9.80
N ALA A 65 0.29 -1.13 9.00
CA ALA A 65 -0.04 -2.54 9.00
C ALA A 65 1.16 -3.41 8.60
N GLY A 66 1.99 -2.92 7.66
CA GLY A 66 3.21 -3.59 7.23
C GLY A 66 4.28 -3.68 8.32
N VAL A 67 4.35 -2.71 9.24
CA VAL A 67 5.24 -2.76 10.42
C VAL A 67 4.68 -3.71 11.48
N ARG A 68 3.39 -3.59 11.80
CA ARG A 68 2.75 -4.38 12.87
C ARG A 68 2.62 -5.87 12.54
N ALA A 69 2.52 -6.23 11.26
CA ALA A 69 2.24 -7.60 10.85
C ALA A 69 3.50 -8.46 10.60
N ALA A 70 4.73 -7.95 10.79
CA ALA A 70 5.99 -8.70 10.64
C ALA A 70 6.07 -9.67 9.43
N GLY A 71 5.47 -9.31 8.28
CA GLY A 71 5.33 -10.26 7.17
C GLY A 71 4.96 -9.64 5.81
N THR A 72 4.98 -10.47 4.77
CA THR A 72 4.60 -10.12 3.39
C THR A 72 3.10 -9.87 3.18
N ASP A 73 2.30 -10.07 4.22
CA ASP A 73 0.84 -10.14 4.13
C ASP A 73 0.14 -8.80 3.93
N ALA A 74 0.85 -7.68 4.11
CA ALA A 74 0.36 -6.35 3.77
C ALA A 74 0.73 -5.91 2.34
N ARG A 75 1.40 -6.75 1.54
CA ARG A 75 1.83 -6.37 0.18
C ARG A 75 0.67 -6.56 -0.82
N PRO A 76 0.23 -5.50 -1.52
CA PRO A 76 -0.74 -5.62 -2.59
C PRO A 76 -0.17 -6.51 -3.71
N PRO A 77 -0.94 -7.48 -4.24
CA PRO A 77 -0.52 -8.26 -5.39
C PRO A 77 -0.50 -7.38 -6.64
N ALA A 78 0.68 -7.22 -7.26
CA ALA A 78 0.89 -6.31 -8.39
C ALA A 78 -0.03 -6.60 -9.58
N VAL A 79 -0.14 -7.87 -9.96
CA VAL A 79 -1.00 -8.31 -11.08
C VAL A 79 -2.46 -7.94 -10.81
N LEU A 80 -2.94 -8.14 -9.59
CA LEU A 80 -4.31 -7.79 -9.23
C LEU A 80 -4.52 -6.27 -9.25
N LEU A 81 -3.58 -5.50 -8.71
CA LEU A 81 -3.66 -4.04 -8.72
C LEU A 81 -3.75 -3.51 -10.16
N ILE A 82 -2.88 -3.98 -11.05
CA ILE A 82 -2.88 -3.60 -12.47
C ILE A 82 -4.20 -4.01 -13.14
N ALA A 83 -4.65 -5.25 -12.93
CA ALA A 83 -5.89 -5.75 -13.53
C ALA A 83 -7.12 -4.95 -13.06
N VAL A 84 -7.20 -4.63 -11.78
CA VAL A 84 -8.30 -3.83 -11.22
C VAL A 84 -8.22 -2.38 -11.72
N GLN A 85 -7.03 -1.79 -11.79
CA GLN A 85 -6.84 -0.46 -12.36
C GLN A 85 -7.29 -0.38 -13.82
N LEU A 86 -6.85 -1.33 -14.66
CA LEU A 86 -7.28 -1.42 -16.06
C LEU A 86 -8.80 -1.53 -16.17
N GLY A 87 -9.42 -2.42 -15.39
CA GLY A 87 -10.87 -2.60 -15.40
C GLY A 87 -11.63 -1.34 -14.99
N ILE A 88 -11.23 -0.71 -13.87
CA ILE A 88 -11.86 0.52 -13.39
C ILE A 88 -11.66 1.65 -14.40
N PHE A 89 -10.46 1.84 -14.94
CA PHE A 89 -10.16 2.88 -15.93
C PHE A 89 -11.05 2.75 -17.17
N VAL A 90 -11.13 1.55 -17.77
CA VAL A 90 -11.98 1.32 -18.96
C VAL A 90 -13.45 1.58 -18.65
N ILE A 91 -13.95 1.13 -17.50
CA ILE A 91 -15.35 1.35 -17.10
C ILE A 91 -15.63 2.83 -16.85
N GLN A 92 -14.71 3.54 -16.20
CA GLN A 92 -14.82 4.97 -15.91
C GLN A 92 -14.91 5.76 -17.22
N GLU A 93 -13.95 5.56 -18.12
CA GLU A 93 -13.85 6.24 -19.42
C GLU A 93 -15.06 5.98 -20.32
N LEU A 94 -15.48 4.72 -20.41
CA LEU A 94 -16.69 4.35 -21.13
C LEU A 94 -17.92 5.01 -20.52
N GLY A 95 -18.01 5.05 -19.19
CA GLY A 95 -19.07 5.73 -18.47
C GLY A 95 -19.12 7.22 -18.81
N GLU A 96 -17.99 7.92 -18.72
CA GLU A 96 -17.87 9.35 -19.03
C GLU A 96 -18.32 9.69 -20.44
N HIS A 97 -17.91 8.87 -21.42
CA HIS A 97 -18.33 9.01 -22.81
C HIS A 97 -19.84 8.83 -22.98
N LEU A 98 -20.39 7.74 -22.43
CA LEU A 98 -21.81 7.44 -22.53
C LEU A 98 -22.67 8.51 -21.83
N PHE A 99 -22.28 8.98 -20.65
CA PHE A 99 -22.97 10.05 -19.93
C PHE A 99 -22.91 11.39 -20.66
N SER A 100 -21.88 11.59 -21.48
CA SER A 100 -21.73 12.79 -22.31
C SER A 100 -22.33 12.65 -23.71
N GLY A 101 -23.04 11.54 -23.98
CA GLY A 101 -23.76 11.31 -25.24
C GLY A 101 -22.91 10.74 -26.38
N TYR A 102 -21.67 10.33 -26.13
CA TYR A 102 -20.79 9.72 -27.11
C TYR A 102 -20.86 8.19 -27.09
N GLY A 103 -20.70 7.58 -28.27
CA GLY A 103 -20.63 6.12 -28.39
C GLY A 103 -19.23 5.54 -28.07
N PRO A 104 -19.11 4.22 -27.85
CA PRO A 104 -17.83 3.56 -27.54
C PRO A 104 -16.74 3.74 -28.60
N ALA A 105 -17.12 3.99 -29.86
CA ALA A 105 -16.17 4.25 -30.93
C ALA A 105 -15.40 5.56 -30.75
N ALA A 106 -16.00 6.56 -30.11
CA ALA A 106 -15.33 7.84 -29.82
C ALA A 106 -14.18 7.65 -28.83
N LEU A 107 -14.36 6.77 -27.83
CA LEU A 107 -13.34 6.43 -26.85
C LEU A 107 -12.07 5.86 -27.51
N LEU A 108 -12.24 4.99 -28.51
CA LEU A 108 -11.10 4.38 -29.22
C LEU A 108 -10.33 5.40 -30.08
N ALA A 109 -10.97 6.51 -30.45
CA ALA A 109 -10.34 7.61 -31.17
C ALA A 109 -9.61 8.59 -30.23
N GLU A 110 -9.80 8.49 -28.91
CA GLU A 110 -9.23 9.43 -27.96
C GLU A 110 -7.77 9.06 -27.58
N PRO A 111 -6.78 9.91 -27.87
CA PRO A 111 -5.38 9.62 -27.55
C PRO A 111 -5.12 9.50 -26.04
N ALA A 112 -5.84 10.29 -25.23
CA ALA A 112 -5.73 10.27 -23.77
C ALA A 112 -6.16 8.92 -23.19
N PHE A 113 -7.17 8.26 -23.77
CA PHE A 113 -7.58 6.92 -23.37
C PHE A 113 -6.44 5.90 -23.48
N TRP A 114 -5.76 5.86 -24.64
CA TRP A 114 -4.65 4.93 -24.87
C TRP A 114 -3.45 5.20 -23.97
N LEU A 115 -3.12 6.48 -23.77
CA LEU A 115 -2.06 6.87 -22.85
C LEU A 115 -2.42 6.49 -21.41
N GLY A 116 -3.66 6.75 -20.96
CA GLY A 116 -4.15 6.40 -19.65
C GLY A 116 -4.14 4.89 -19.39
N LEU A 117 -4.53 4.08 -20.39
CA LEU A 117 -4.39 2.63 -20.37
C LEU A 117 -2.93 2.19 -20.18
N ALA A 118 -2.02 2.76 -20.98
CA ALA A 118 -0.60 2.44 -20.90
C ALA A 118 0.01 2.84 -19.54
N LEU A 119 -0.48 3.92 -18.93
CA LEU A 119 0.00 4.43 -17.64
C LEU A 119 -0.46 3.60 -16.43
N GLN A 120 -1.48 2.74 -16.54
CA GLN A 120 -1.93 1.92 -15.39
C GLN A 120 -0.80 1.05 -14.82
N GLY A 121 -0.01 0.41 -15.68
CA GLY A 121 1.14 -0.40 -15.25
C GLY A 121 2.19 0.41 -14.48
N PRO A 122 2.77 1.47 -15.08
CA PRO A 122 3.70 2.37 -14.42
C PRO A 122 3.18 2.97 -13.10
N VAL A 123 1.93 3.43 -13.08
CA VAL A 123 1.31 4.02 -11.87
C VAL A 123 1.13 2.96 -10.78
N ALA A 124 0.68 1.75 -11.12
CA ALA A 124 0.61 0.65 -10.15
C ALA A 124 1.99 0.34 -9.54
N LEU A 125 3.05 0.29 -10.35
CA LEU A 125 4.42 0.08 -9.86
C LEU A 125 4.89 1.22 -8.95
N LEU A 126 4.58 2.46 -9.30
CA LEU A 126 4.86 3.63 -8.45
C LEU A 126 4.16 3.51 -7.09
N LEU A 127 2.87 3.19 -7.06
CA LEU A 127 2.12 3.00 -5.82
C LEU A 127 2.71 1.87 -4.96
N LEU A 128 3.12 0.75 -5.57
CA LEU A 128 3.81 -0.32 -4.86
C LEU A 128 5.16 0.15 -4.29
N GLY A 129 5.88 1.00 -5.03
CA GLY A 129 7.09 1.67 -4.56
C GLY A 129 6.82 2.56 -3.34
N LEU A 130 5.75 3.37 -3.37
CA LEU A 130 5.34 4.23 -2.26
C LEU A 130 4.95 3.42 -1.03
N VAL A 131 4.24 2.30 -1.18
CA VAL A 131 3.96 1.38 -0.06
C VAL A 131 5.25 0.83 0.55
N ARG A 132 6.23 0.44 -0.28
CA ARG A 132 7.52 -0.06 0.20
C ARG A 132 8.29 1.01 0.97
N LEU A 133 8.35 2.22 0.41
CA LEU A 133 9.02 3.38 1.01
C LEU A 133 8.34 3.78 2.33
N GLY A 134 7.01 3.92 2.33
CA GLY A 134 6.24 4.24 3.52
C GLY A 134 6.45 3.23 4.64
N ARG A 135 6.54 1.94 4.31
CA ARG A 135 6.89 0.90 5.29
C ARG A 135 8.32 1.05 5.81
N GLN A 136 9.30 1.36 4.97
CA GLN A 136 10.68 1.59 5.43
C GLN A 136 10.76 2.77 6.39
N ILE A 137 10.08 3.88 6.08
CA ILE A 137 9.97 5.06 6.94
C ILE A 137 9.28 4.69 8.25
N ALA A 138 8.11 4.04 8.18
CA ALA A 138 7.37 3.62 9.36
C ALA A 138 8.17 2.66 10.24
N THR A 139 8.97 1.76 9.65
CA THR A 139 9.85 0.86 10.42
C THR A 139 10.90 1.66 11.18
N ARG A 140 11.51 2.67 10.57
CA ARG A 140 12.50 3.53 11.26
C ARG A 140 11.89 4.36 12.38
N LEU A 141 10.65 4.81 12.22
CA LEU A 141 9.97 5.67 13.20
C LEU A 141 9.29 4.90 14.33
N LEU A 142 8.79 3.69 14.06
CA LEU A 142 7.96 2.92 14.98
C LEU A 142 8.68 1.72 15.59
N SER A 143 9.87 1.35 15.11
CA SER A 143 10.66 0.31 15.78
C SER A 143 11.16 0.85 17.12
N PRO A 144 10.94 0.15 18.24
CA PRO A 144 11.55 0.53 19.48
C PRO A 144 13.07 0.59 19.29
N SER A 145 13.73 1.64 19.78
CA SER A 145 15.17 1.61 19.98
C SER A 145 15.51 0.31 20.71
N PRO A 146 16.55 -0.44 20.30
CA PRO A 146 16.98 -1.58 21.08
C PRO A 146 17.28 -1.04 22.48
N VAL A 147 16.44 -1.41 23.45
CA VAL A 147 16.77 -1.25 24.86
C VAL A 147 17.95 -2.20 25.02
N VAL A 148 19.17 -1.64 24.94
CA VAL A 148 20.36 -2.33 25.39
C VAL A 148 20.04 -2.70 26.83
N PRO A 149 19.86 -3.99 27.17
CA PRO A 149 19.75 -4.35 28.58
C PRO A 149 20.99 -3.75 29.24
N PRO A 150 20.89 -3.03 30.38
CA PRO A 150 22.07 -2.57 31.08
C PRO A 150 23.01 -3.76 31.18
N GLY A 151 24.18 -3.62 30.52
CA GLY A 151 25.08 -4.72 30.31
C GLY A 151 25.32 -5.39 31.64
N GLN A 152 24.84 -6.63 31.79
CA GLN A 152 25.33 -7.53 32.81
C GLN A 152 26.84 -7.49 32.64
N GLY A 153 27.54 -6.98 33.66
CA GLY A 153 28.98 -6.77 33.61
C GLY A 153 29.64 -7.99 33.01
N GLN A 154 30.54 -7.79 32.05
CA GLN A 154 31.39 -8.85 31.55
C GLN A 154 32.15 -9.44 32.74
N VAL A 155 31.64 -10.53 33.29
CA VAL A 155 32.40 -11.38 34.20
C VAL A 155 33.41 -12.09 33.30
N TRP A 156 34.64 -11.58 33.30
CA TRP A 156 35.79 -12.28 32.76
C TRP A 156 35.96 -13.58 33.53
N LEU A 157 35.41 -14.68 33.01
CA LEU A 157 35.68 -16.01 33.53
C LEU A 157 37.00 -16.50 32.93
N PRO A 158 38.06 -16.74 33.72
CA PRO A 158 39.31 -17.29 33.22
C PRO A 158 39.08 -18.68 32.60
N ILE A 159 39.77 -18.91 31.48
CA ILE A 159 39.59 -20.00 30.49
C ILE A 159 39.84 -21.44 31.03
N PHE A 160 40.01 -21.63 32.33
CA PHE A 160 40.24 -22.94 32.93
C PHE A 160 39.03 -23.44 33.71
N THR A 161 38.07 -24.06 33.03
CA THR A 161 37.27 -25.17 33.57
C THR A 161 36.55 -25.89 32.42
N LYS A 162 37.31 -26.73 31.70
CA LYS A 162 36.73 -27.84 30.93
C LYS A 162 36.13 -28.86 31.91
N PHE A 163 34.94 -29.37 31.58
CA PHE A 163 34.19 -30.47 32.22
C PHE A 163 33.40 -30.15 33.50
N VAL A 164 32.21 -29.56 33.34
CA VAL A 164 31.05 -29.93 34.16
C VAL A 164 29.87 -30.16 33.20
N ARG A 165 29.24 -31.33 33.30
CA ARG A 165 28.04 -31.70 32.53
C ARG A 165 26.96 -30.61 32.70
N PRO A 166 26.20 -30.24 31.67
CA PRO A 166 25.05 -29.37 31.88
C PRO A 166 24.05 -30.12 32.77
N LEU A 167 23.87 -29.61 33.99
CA LEU A 167 22.76 -29.98 34.86
C LEU A 167 21.49 -29.57 34.12
N VAL A 168 20.58 -30.51 33.87
CA VAL A 168 19.25 -30.21 33.33
C VAL A 168 18.55 -29.31 34.36
N VAL A 169 18.47 -28.01 34.06
CA VAL A 169 17.73 -27.05 34.88
C VAL A 169 16.25 -27.23 34.55
N LEU A 170 15.56 -28.02 35.37
CA LEU A 170 14.10 -28.04 35.42
C LEU A 170 13.60 -26.66 35.89
N PRO A 171 12.68 -26.01 35.17
CA PRO A 171 12.06 -24.77 35.65
C PRO A 171 11.20 -25.07 36.88
N VAL A 172 11.74 -24.76 38.06
CA VAL A 172 10.99 -24.70 39.31
C VAL A 172 10.39 -23.30 39.41
N GLY A 173 9.06 -23.17 39.29
CA GLY A 173 8.39 -21.95 39.75
C GLY A 173 7.19 -21.46 38.96
N LEU A 174 6.15 -22.29 38.81
CA LEU A 174 4.76 -21.81 38.74
C LEU A 174 3.90 -22.71 39.65
N ARG A 175 4.16 -22.64 40.96
CA ARG A 175 3.18 -23.08 41.95
C ARG A 175 2.26 -21.89 42.22
N GLY A 176 1.05 -21.94 41.68
CA GLY A 176 -0.04 -21.08 42.15
C GLY A 176 -0.37 -21.40 43.62
N PRO A 177 -1.00 -20.46 44.35
CA PRO A 177 -1.36 -20.66 45.75
C PRO A 177 -2.42 -21.77 45.89
N PRO A 178 -2.42 -22.51 47.01
CA PRO A 178 -3.41 -23.56 47.25
C PRO A 178 -4.81 -22.97 47.38
N LEU A 179 -5.77 -23.49 46.60
CA LEU A 179 -7.19 -23.27 46.85
C LEU A 179 -7.61 -24.27 47.94
N PHE A 180 -8.04 -23.76 49.10
CA PHE A 180 -8.83 -24.51 50.07
C PHE A 180 -10.29 -24.06 49.94
N VAL A 181 -11.11 -24.82 49.20
CA VAL A 181 -12.55 -25.05 49.44
C VAL A 181 -12.92 -26.38 48.78
#